data_AF-A0A2G2ZI84-F1
#
_entry.id   AF-A0A2G2ZI84-F1
#
_cell.length_a   1.000
_cell.length_b   1.000
_cell.length_c   1.000
_cell.angle_alpha   90.00
_cell.angle_beta   90.00
_cell.angle_gamma   90.00
#
_symmetry.space_group_name_H-M   'P 1'
#
loop_
_entity.id
_entity.type
_entity.pdbx_description
1 polymer ?
#
loop_
_entity_poly.entity_id
_entity_poly.type
_entity_poly.pdbx_seq_one_letter_code
_entity_poly.pdbx_strand_id
1 'polypeptide(L)' 'MDIPIVRGETLSLEMCPKTEKEKEDMSQVPYSSVVGSLMYAMMCTRPDICYAIGLVRRYQSNPGRDYWKAVKRIF' A
#
# COMPACT_ATOMS: atom_id res chain seq x y z
N MET A 1 9.18 -10.43 -15.92
CA MET A 1 7.91 -9.97 -15.33
C MET A 1 8.21 -9.69 -13.87
N ASP A 2 8.54 -8.46 -13.54
CA ASP A 2 8.81 -8.05 -12.17
C ASP A 2 7.50 -7.99 -11.40
N ILE A 3 7.32 -8.92 -10.48
CA ILE A 3 6.19 -8.92 -9.55
C ILE A 3 6.58 -7.91 -8.46
N PRO A 4 5.91 -6.76 -8.33
CA PRO A 4 6.36 -5.68 -7.44
C PRO A 4 6.30 -6.02 -5.95
N ILE A 5 5.59 -7.11 -5.60
CA ILE A 5 5.57 -7.69 -4.26
C ILE A 5 6.03 -9.15 -4.40
N VAL A 6 7.13 -9.49 -3.72
CA VAL A 6 7.67 -10.85 -3.70
C VAL A 6 6.61 -11.77 -3.08
N ARG A 7 6.31 -12.89 -3.74
CA ARG A 7 5.40 -13.93 -3.23
C ARG A 7 5.98 -14.48 -1.92
N GLY A 8 5.58 -13.87 -0.78
CA GLY A 8 6.17 -14.11 0.54
C GLY A 8 6.22 -12.87 1.46
N GLU A 9 6.13 -11.64 0.93
CA GLU A 9 5.93 -10.43 1.73
C GLU A 9 4.44 -10.33 2.18
N THR A 10 4.10 -10.98 3.28
CA THR A 10 2.79 -10.81 3.93
C THR A 10 2.74 -9.48 4.68
N LEU A 11 2.00 -8.53 4.13
CA LEU A 11 1.57 -7.32 4.83
C LEU A 11 0.52 -7.71 5.88
N SER A 12 0.95 -7.81 7.14
CA SER A 12 0.12 -8.22 8.28
C SER A 12 -0.42 -7.04 9.07
N LEU A 13 -1.61 -7.20 9.66
CA LEU A 13 -2.25 -6.26 10.61
C LEU A 13 -1.31 -5.76 11.72
N GLU A 14 -0.26 -6.52 12.03
CA GLU A 14 0.74 -6.18 13.04
C GLU A 14 1.61 -4.98 12.69
N MET A 15 1.70 -4.61 11.40
CA MET A 15 2.47 -3.46 10.88
C MET A 15 1.64 -2.17 10.83
N CYS A 16 0.38 -2.22 11.26
CA CYS A 16 -0.43 -1.03 11.44
C CYS A 16 0.19 -0.16 12.55
N PRO A 17 0.13 1.18 12.44
CA PRO A 17 0.70 2.06 13.44
C PRO A 17 -0.03 1.83 14.78
N LYS A 18 0.75 1.51 15.82
CA LYS A 18 0.23 1.22 17.16
C LYS A 18 0.28 2.44 18.07
N THR A 19 1.14 3.41 17.73
CA THR A 19 1.33 4.64 18.49
C THR A 19 0.71 5.84 17.76
N GLU A 20 0.14 6.79 18.50
CA GLU A 20 -0.44 8.02 17.93
C GLU A 20 0.59 8.84 17.14
N LYS A 21 1.86 8.84 17.56
CA LYS A 21 2.95 9.50 16.81
C LYS A 21 3.12 8.92 15.41
N GLU A 22 3.05 7.60 15.25
CA GLU A 22 3.13 6.96 13.93
C GLU A 22 1.89 7.25 13.08
N LYS A 23 0.71 7.34 13.69
CA LYS A 23 -0.52 7.75 12.98
C LYS A 23 -0.43 9.20 12.52
N GLU A 24 0.10 10.09 13.35
CA GLU A 24 0.28 11.50 13.00
C GLU A 24 1.30 11.68 11.88
N ASP A 25 2.43 10.97 11.94
CA ASP A 25 3.40 10.88 10.84
C ASP A 25 2.75 10.40 9.52
N MET A 26 1.86 9.40 9.60
CA MET A 26 1.17 8.85 8.42
C MET A 26 -0.02 9.71 7.96
N SER A 27 -0.55 10.59 8.81
CA SER A 27 -1.67 11.49 8.47
C SER A 27 -1.31 12.48 7.36
N GLN A 28 -0.03 12.84 7.27
CA GLN A 28 0.49 13.76 6.25
C GLN A 28 0.74 13.07 4.91
N VAL A 29 0.69 11.75 4.86
CA VAL A 29 0.93 10.96 3.66
C VAL A 29 -0.38 10.83 2.88
N PRO A 30 -0.42 11.17 1.57
CA PRO A 30 -1.62 11.06 0.74
C PRO A 30 -1.88 9.60 0.32
N TYR A 31 -1.96 8.68 1.29
CA TYR A 31 -2.07 7.23 1.05
C TYR A 31 -3.30 6.87 0.22
N SER A 32 -4.46 7.46 0.53
CA SER A 32 -5.72 7.22 -0.19
C SER A 32 -5.66 7.65 -1.65
N SER A 33 -5.00 8.78 -1.93
CA SER A 33 -4.83 9.31 -3.29
C SER A 33 -3.95 8.37 -4.12
N VAL A 34 -2.81 7.93 -3.58
CA VAL A 34 -1.91 7.02 -4.30
C VAL A 34 -2.56 5.65 -4.53
N VAL A 35 -3.28 5.10 -3.54
CA VAL A 35 -4.05 3.87 -3.73
C VAL A 35 -5.09 4.03 -4.85
N GLY A 36 -5.78 5.18 -4.93
CA GLY A 36 -6.71 5.49 -6.01
C GLY A 36 -6.04 5.52 -7.38
N SER A 37 -4.88 6.19 -7.50
CA SER A 37 -4.09 6.21 -8.74
C SER A 37 -3.60 4.82 -9.15
N LEU A 38 -3.16 4.00 -8.19
CA LEU A 38 -2.75 2.62 -8.45
C LEU A 38 -3.93 1.74 -8.90
N MET A 39 -5.10 1.89 -8.29
CA MET A 39 -6.32 1.19 -8.73
C MET A 39 -6.67 1.55 -10.18
N TYR A 40 -6.51 2.82 -10.57
CA TYR A 40 -6.70 3.25 -11.95
C TYR A 40 -5.67 2.63 -12.90
N ALA A 41 -4.38 2.66 -12.52
CA ALA A 41 -3.31 2.03 -13.30
C ALA A 41 -3.54 0.52 -13.48
N MET A 42 -3.98 -0.17 -12.43
CA MET A 42 -4.38 -1.58 -12.49
C MET A 42 -5.48 -1.85 -13.51
N MET A 43 -6.52 -1.01 -13.50
CA MET A 43 -7.68 -1.19 -14.37
C MET A 43 -7.36 -0.92 -15.84
N CYS A 44 -6.51 0.08 -16.10
CA CYS A 44 -6.31 0.61 -17.45
C CYS A 44 -5.09 0.05 -18.17
N THR A 45 -3.96 -0.14 -17.47
CA THR A 45 -2.66 -0.34 -18.14
C THR A 45 -1.79 -1.43 -17.52
N ARG A 46 -1.96 -1.74 -16.23
CA ARG A 46 -1.08 -2.63 -15.45
C ARG A 46 -1.86 -3.65 -14.62
N PRO A 47 -2.53 -4.65 -15.22
CA PRO A 47 -3.23 -5.68 -14.46
C PRO A 47 -2.29 -6.53 -13.58
N ASP A 48 -0.99 -6.53 -13.85
CA ASP A 48 0.07 -7.19 -13.10
C ASP A 48 0.21 -6.71 -11.64
N ILE A 49 -0.16 -5.44 -11.36
CA ILE A 49 -0.09 -4.89 -10.00
C ILE A 49 -1.37 -5.13 -9.17
N CYS A 50 -2.36 -5.83 -9.74
CA CYS A 50 -3.66 -6.10 -9.10
C CYS A 50 -3.51 -6.77 -7.73
N TYR A 51 -2.67 -7.79 -7.66
CA TYR A 51 -2.42 -8.51 -6.42
C TYR A 51 -1.84 -7.60 -5.33
N ALA A 52 -0.88 -6.75 -5.71
CA ALA A 52 -0.22 -5.84 -4.79
C ALA A 52 -1.20 -4.78 -4.25
N ILE A 53 -2.04 -4.21 -5.11
CA ILE A 53 -3.09 -3.27 -4.72
C ILE A 53 -4.10 -3.92 -3.77
N GLY A 54 -4.49 -5.17 -4.05
CA GLY A 54 -5.38 -5.93 -3.19
C GLY A 54 -4.86 -6.08 -1.75
N LEU A 55 -3.54 -6.16 -1.57
CA LEU A 55 -2.90 -6.21 -0.26
C LEU A 55 -2.87 -4.83 0.43
N VAL A 56 -2.46 -3.77 -0.28
CA VAL A 56 -2.33 -2.43 0.32
C VAL A 56 -3.68 -1.75 0.60
N ARG A 57 -4.73 -2.06 -0.20
CA ARG A 57 -6.08 -1.53 -0.01
C ARG A 57 -6.71 -1.97 1.31
N ARG A 58 -6.39 -3.18 1.80
CA ARG A 58 -6.94 -3.71 3.05
C ARG A 58 -6.62 -2.85 4.27
N TYR A 59 -5.55 -2.07 4.21
CA TYR A 59 -5.05 -1.27 5.31
C TYR A 59 -5.19 0.24 5.07
N GLN A 60 -6.04 0.64 4.14
CA GLN A 60 -6.30 2.05 3.82
C GLN A 60 -6.83 2.86 5.02
N SER A 61 -7.56 2.23 5.94
CA SER A 61 -8.11 2.89 7.13
C SER A 61 -7.06 3.15 8.22
N ASN A 62 -5.94 2.43 8.24
CA ASN A 62 -4.86 2.64 9.20
C ASN A 62 -3.49 2.28 8.58
N PRO A 63 -3.01 3.10 7.63
CA PRO A 63 -1.77 2.80 6.93
C PRO A 63 -0.57 3.02 7.87
N GLY A 64 0.34 2.04 7.91
CA GLY A 64 1.64 2.15 8.57
C GLY A 64 2.76 2.51 7.60
N ARG A 65 3.94 2.87 8.12
CA ARG A 65 5.09 3.28 7.29
C ARG A 65 5.55 2.19 6.33
N ASP A 66 5.51 0.92 6.74
CA ASP A 66 5.85 -0.21 5.87
C ASP A 66 4.86 -0.37 4.70
N TYR A 67 3.57 -0.11 4.93
CA TYR A 67 2.57 -0.07 3.86
C TYR A 67 2.88 1.02 2.85
N TRP A 68 3.29 2.20 3.31
CA TRP A 68 3.70 3.27 2.42
C TRP A 68 4.96 2.93 1.62
N LYS A 69 5.92 2.24 2.23
CA LYS A 69 7.11 1.74 1.54
C LYS A 69 6.75 0.71 0.47
N ALA A 70 5.79 -0.17 0.74
CA ALA A 70 5.27 -1.12 -0.24
C ALA A 70 4.57 -0.40 -1.40
N VAL A 71 3.70 0.58 -1.11
CA VAL A 71 3.04 1.41 -2.14
C VAL A 71 4.07 2.10 -3.03
N LYS A 72 5.14 2.65 -2.46
CA LYS A 72 6.25 3.26 -3.21
C LYS A 72 7.03 2.29 -4.11
N ARG A 73 7.02 0.99 -3.83
CA ARG A 73 7.64 -0.03 -4.69
C ARG A 73 6.76 -0.43 -5.88
N ILE A 74 5.44 -0.22 -5.78
CA ILE A 74 4.48 -0.54 -6.85
C ILE A 74 4.47 0.58 -7.92
N PHE A 75 4.73 1.82 -7.49
CA PHE A 75 4.92 2.97 -8.36
C PHE A 75 6.21 2.83 -9.16
#